data_AF-A0A559QVS7-F1
#
_entry.id   AF-A0A559QVS7-F1
#
_cell.length_a   1.000
_cell.length_b   1.000
_cell.length_c   1.000
_cell.angle_alpha   90.00
_cell.angle_beta   90.00
_cell.angle_gamma   90.00
#
_symmetry.space_group_name_H-M   'P 1'
#
loop_
_entity.id
_entity.type
_entity.pdbx_description
1 polymer ?
#
loop_
_entity_poly.entity_id
_entity_poly.type
_entity_poly.pdbx_seq_one_letter_code
_entity_poly.pdbx_strand_id
1 'polypeptide(L)'
;MPFFKALRSICPALCIVIGLTPAIAQAAEKKDQEISIIQERLFDKKREIGFAIGYIPDDNFYHTYPLTLNYVNHFNQRYAWEVIRVSYMINKDRDIKRDLEKNFGVTPSTFDEFTSHIESSFIIKPTYGKDSVFNKHIINHEGYMSLGLGVATFEKQVSYGNPQQDSALTASIGIGRKYFVGKAFNISLDLKEMLVFKENKTENFLYLGVGFNYRFDLFGSMKPKRNQDNSIYQYLD
;
A
#
# COMPACT_ATOMS: atom_id res chain seq x y z
N MET A 1 54.97 54.99 13.01
CA MET A 1 53.86 55.76 12.39
C MET A 1 53.41 55.03 11.12
N PRO A 2 52.12 55.09 10.78
CA PRO A 2 51.27 53.93 10.44
C PRO A 2 51.16 53.68 8.92
N PHE A 3 50.71 52.48 8.50
CA PHE A 3 49.66 52.22 7.48
C PHE A 3 49.75 50.82 6.82
N PHE A 4 48.67 50.05 6.98
CA PHE A 4 47.86 49.37 5.93
C PHE A 4 48.40 48.27 4.97
N LYS A 5 47.53 47.25 4.83
CA LYS A 5 47.25 46.32 3.70
C LYS A 5 48.25 45.19 3.44
N ALA A 6 47.91 43.94 3.73
CA ALA A 6 47.03 43.02 2.96
C ALA A 6 47.62 42.59 1.61
N LEU A 7 47.82 41.27 1.41
CA LEU A 7 47.10 40.41 0.45
C LEU A 7 47.96 39.19 0.01
N ARG A 8 47.33 37.99 -0.01
CA ARG A 8 47.65 36.76 -0.82
C ARG A 8 48.96 36.03 -0.48
N SER A 9 49.12 34.72 -0.61
CA SER A 9 48.35 33.64 -1.23
C SER A 9 48.71 32.31 -0.56
N ILE A 10 47.75 31.40 -0.53
CA ILE A 10 47.78 30.02 -0.06
C ILE A 10 48.49 29.13 -1.10
N CYS A 11 49.40 28.26 -0.66
CA CYS A 11 49.54 26.85 -1.06
C CYS A 11 50.80 26.22 -0.41
N PRO A 12 50.69 25.19 0.44
CA PRO A 12 51.80 24.25 0.60
C PRO A 12 51.40 22.87 0.08
N ALA A 13 52.16 22.42 -0.91
CA ALA A 13 52.28 21.03 -1.32
C ALA A 13 52.92 20.23 -0.18
N LEU A 14 52.24 19.19 0.30
CA LEU A 14 52.80 18.19 1.21
C LEU A 14 52.07 16.85 1.05
N CYS A 15 52.47 16.04 0.07
CA CYS A 15 52.14 14.62 0.03
C CYS A 15 53.43 13.82 0.23
N ILE A 16 53.56 13.29 1.44
CA ILE A 16 54.63 12.40 1.88
C ILE A 16 54.47 11.05 1.17
N VAL A 17 55.54 10.62 0.49
CA VAL A 17 55.69 9.29 -0.12
C VAL A 17 56.72 8.51 0.71
N ILE A 18 56.29 7.52 1.50
CA ILE A 18 57.06 6.33 1.95
C ILE A 18 56.01 5.31 2.47
N GLY A 19 55.88 4.05 2.06
CA GLY A 19 56.61 3.22 1.11
C GLY A 19 55.98 1.83 0.95
N LEU A 20 56.30 1.18 -0.19
CA LEU A 20 56.62 -0.24 -0.39
C LEU A 20 55.70 -1.35 0.20
N THR A 21 54.93 -1.98 -0.70
CA THR A 21 54.52 -3.40 -0.67
C THR A 21 55.71 -4.31 -1.06
N PRO A 22 55.79 -5.62 -0.69
CA PRO A 22 55.00 -6.67 -1.35
C PRO A 22 54.65 -7.97 -0.57
N ALA A 23 53.55 -8.61 -1.00
CA ALA A 23 53.29 -10.07 -1.09
C ALA A 23 53.00 -10.93 0.16
N ILE A 24 52.26 -12.04 -0.11
CA ILE A 24 51.66 -13.09 0.75
C ILE A 24 50.22 -12.72 1.16
N ALA A 25 49.14 -13.34 0.70
CA ALA A 25 48.94 -14.62 0.01
C ALA A 25 47.71 -14.52 -0.92
N GLN A 26 47.86 -14.97 -2.17
CA GLN A 26 46.73 -15.49 -2.93
C GLN A 26 46.35 -16.84 -2.30
N ALA A 27 45.53 -16.80 -1.26
CA ALA A 27 44.64 -17.93 -1.02
C ALA A 27 43.68 -17.93 -2.22
N ALA A 28 43.79 -18.94 -3.07
CA ALA A 28 42.77 -19.25 -4.05
C ALA A 28 41.52 -19.64 -3.25
N GLU A 29 40.75 -18.63 -2.85
CA GLU A 29 39.41 -18.81 -2.31
C GLU A 29 38.62 -19.43 -3.45
N LYS A 30 38.34 -20.72 -3.31
CA LYS A 30 37.43 -21.45 -4.17
C LYS A 30 36.14 -20.62 -4.10
N LYS A 31 35.84 -19.84 -5.15
CA LYS A 31 34.54 -19.18 -5.29
C LYS A 31 33.53 -20.33 -5.28
N ASP A 32 33.00 -20.65 -4.11
CA ASP A 32 31.76 -21.38 -4.00
C ASP A 32 30.83 -20.64 -4.94
N GLN A 33 30.42 -21.34 -6.00
CA GLN A 33 29.46 -20.79 -6.93
C GLN A 33 28.28 -20.39 -6.06
N GLU A 34 28.04 -19.09 -5.95
CA GLU A 34 26.91 -18.57 -5.21
C GLU A 34 25.67 -18.98 -6.00
N ILE A 35 25.13 -20.16 -5.67
CA ILE A 35 23.94 -20.70 -6.30
C ILE A 35 22.78 -19.82 -5.83
N SER A 36 22.52 -18.75 -6.57
CA SER A 36 21.35 -17.91 -6.37
C SER A 36 20.13 -18.66 -6.92
N ILE A 37 19.37 -19.28 -6.03
CA ILE A 37 18.09 -19.90 -6.39
C ILE A 37 17.08 -18.75 -6.57
N ILE A 38 16.88 -18.32 -7.82
CA ILE A 38 15.83 -17.36 -8.15
C ILE A 38 14.49 -18.08 -8.03
N GLN A 39 13.82 -17.89 -6.91
CA GLN A 39 12.50 -18.47 -6.70
C GLN A 39 11.44 -17.66 -7.44
N GLU A 40 10.81 -18.28 -8.45
CA GLU A 40 9.70 -17.65 -9.17
C GLU A 40 8.48 -17.44 -8.26
N ARG A 41 7.74 -16.35 -8.50
CA ARG A 41 6.47 -16.07 -7.82
C ARG A 41 5.40 -17.05 -8.31
N LEU A 42 4.77 -17.77 -7.37
CA LEU A 42 3.82 -18.85 -7.69
C LEU A 42 2.55 -18.40 -8.44
N PHE A 43 2.16 -17.13 -8.32
CA PHE A 43 0.84 -16.68 -8.78
C PHE A 43 0.91 -15.42 -9.65
N ASP A 44 0.86 -15.63 -10.97
CA ASP A 44 0.88 -14.57 -11.99
C ASP A 44 -0.44 -14.53 -12.77
N LYS A 45 -1.51 -14.10 -12.08
CA LYS A 45 -2.80 -13.77 -12.70
C LYS A 45 -2.86 -12.29 -13.04
N LYS A 46 -3.41 -11.96 -14.22
CA LYS A 46 -3.44 -10.58 -14.73
C LYS A 46 -4.55 -9.71 -14.14
N ARG A 47 -5.65 -10.30 -13.69
CA ARG A 47 -6.82 -9.55 -13.22
C ARG A 47 -7.29 -10.04 -11.87
N GLU A 48 -7.83 -9.14 -11.08
CA GLU A 48 -8.33 -9.39 -9.75
C GLU A 48 -9.58 -8.54 -9.51
N ILE A 49 -10.63 -9.16 -8.96
CA ILE A 49 -11.81 -8.47 -8.43
C ILE A 49 -11.82 -8.71 -6.94
N GLY A 50 -11.99 -7.64 -6.17
CA GLY A 50 -11.99 -7.67 -4.72
C GLY A 50 -13.30 -7.18 -4.15
N PHE A 51 -13.68 -7.80 -3.03
CA PHE A 51 -14.66 -7.27 -2.10
C PHE A 51 -13.98 -7.10 -0.75
N ALA A 52 -14.10 -5.93 -0.14
CA ALA A 52 -13.52 -5.66 1.16
C ALA A 52 -14.54 -5.02 2.09
N ILE A 53 -14.35 -5.30 3.37
CA ILE A 53 -15.03 -4.62 4.46
C ILE A 53 -13.97 -3.89 5.27
N GLY A 54 -14.30 -2.72 5.80
CA GLY A 54 -13.36 -1.97 6.60
C GLY A 54 -13.99 -1.20 7.74
N TYR A 55 -13.13 -0.41 8.38
CA TYR A 55 -13.45 0.41 9.52
C TYR A 55 -12.64 1.70 9.46
N ILE A 56 -13.31 2.83 9.66
CA ILE A 56 -12.71 4.16 9.74
C ILE A 56 -12.97 4.70 11.16
N PRO A 57 -11.96 4.74 12.05
CA PRO A 57 -12.15 5.18 13.43
C PRO A 57 -12.09 6.71 13.61
N ASP A 58 -11.68 7.44 12.58
CA ASP A 58 -11.23 8.85 12.65
C ASP A 58 -12.35 9.89 12.84
N ASP A 59 -13.62 9.46 12.77
CA ASP A 59 -14.76 10.33 13.02
C ASP A 59 -15.17 10.31 14.51
N ASN A 60 -15.34 11.50 15.09
CA ASN A 60 -15.77 11.68 16.48
C ASN A 60 -17.25 11.36 16.70
N PHE A 61 -18.08 11.45 15.65
CA PHE A 61 -19.54 11.34 15.74
C PHE A 61 -20.07 10.01 15.20
N TYR A 62 -19.35 9.37 14.29
CA TYR A 62 -19.78 8.13 13.64
C TYR A 62 -18.76 7.00 13.77
N HIS A 63 -19.25 5.78 13.82
CA HIS A 63 -18.50 4.58 13.45
C HIS A 63 -18.81 4.24 12.00
N THR A 64 -17.82 4.37 11.13
CA THR A 64 -18.01 4.16 9.69
C THR A 64 -17.45 2.81 9.26
N TYR A 65 -18.31 1.99 8.65
CA TYR A 65 -17.98 0.67 8.14
C TYR A 65 -18.10 0.66 6.60
N PRO A 66 -17.00 0.93 5.88
CA PRO A 66 -16.96 0.84 4.42
C PRO A 66 -17.18 -0.58 3.92
N LEU A 67 -18.04 -0.71 2.90
CA LEU A 67 -18.13 -1.85 2.00
C LEU A 67 -17.53 -1.46 0.65
N THR A 68 -16.50 -2.17 0.23
CA THR A 68 -15.67 -1.79 -0.91
C THR A 68 -15.65 -2.88 -1.97
N LEU A 69 -15.81 -2.48 -3.23
CA LEU A 69 -15.55 -3.30 -4.41
C LEU A 69 -14.38 -2.71 -5.19
N ASN A 70 -13.47 -3.56 -5.66
CA ASN A 70 -12.33 -3.11 -6.46
C ASN A 70 -12.09 -4.01 -7.68
N TYR A 71 -11.48 -3.42 -8.70
CA TYR A 71 -10.96 -4.13 -9.86
C TYR A 71 -9.50 -3.72 -10.10
N VAL A 72 -8.62 -4.71 -10.05
CA VAL A 72 -7.17 -4.53 -10.20
C VAL A 72 -6.68 -5.25 -11.44
N ASN A 73 -5.95 -4.52 -12.27
CA ASN A 73 -5.22 -5.04 -13.41
C ASN A 73 -3.72 -5.07 -13.11
N HIS A 74 -3.13 -6.26 -13.13
CA HIS A 74 -1.70 -6.46 -12.94
C HIS A 74 -0.99 -6.37 -14.29
N PHE A 75 -0.09 -5.39 -14.42
CA PHE A 75 0.78 -5.30 -15.60
C PHE A 75 1.91 -6.31 -15.50
N ASN A 76 2.56 -6.36 -14.34
CA ASN A 76 3.75 -7.18 -14.07
C ASN A 76 3.74 -7.66 -12.61
N GLN A 77 4.76 -8.42 -12.23
CA GLN A 77 4.95 -8.87 -10.84
C GLN A 77 5.15 -7.71 -9.85
N ARG A 78 5.68 -6.57 -10.31
CA ARG A 78 5.98 -5.39 -9.47
C ARG A 78 4.91 -4.30 -9.50
N TYR A 79 4.15 -4.20 -10.59
CA TYR A 79 3.24 -3.08 -10.83
C TYR A 79 1.85 -3.57 -11.16
N ALA A 80 0.86 -2.87 -10.62
CA ALA A 80 -0.54 -3.08 -10.91
C ALA A 80 -1.28 -1.74 -10.84
N TRP A 81 -2.47 -1.72 -11.41
CA TRP A 81 -3.35 -0.58 -11.40
C TRP A 81 -4.72 -1.04 -10.91
N GLU A 82 -5.16 -0.49 -9.79
CA GLU A 82 -6.54 -0.54 -9.35
C GLU A 82 -7.31 0.48 -10.19
N VAL A 83 -7.96 -0.03 -11.24
CA VAL A 83 -8.67 0.81 -12.21
C VAL A 83 -9.77 1.57 -11.50
N ILE A 84 -10.52 0.88 -10.66
CA ILE A 84 -11.61 1.44 -9.89
C ILE A 84 -11.74 0.72 -8.55
N ARG A 85 -12.01 1.51 -7.52
CA ARG A 85 -12.46 1.07 -6.22
C ARG A 85 -13.63 1.94 -5.82
N VAL A 86 -14.74 1.30 -5.48
CA VAL A 86 -15.97 1.94 -5.05
C VAL A 86 -16.24 1.50 -3.64
N SER A 87 -16.41 2.45 -2.73
CA SER A 87 -16.70 2.21 -1.32
C SER A 87 -18.00 2.88 -0.95
N TYR A 88 -18.92 2.13 -0.35
CA TYR A 88 -20.14 2.62 0.26
C TYR A 88 -19.99 2.59 1.78
N MET A 89 -20.27 3.71 2.43
CA MET A 89 -20.04 3.89 3.86
C MET A 89 -21.32 3.59 4.62
N ILE A 90 -21.26 2.65 5.58
CA ILE A 90 -22.34 2.43 6.52
C ILE A 90 -21.97 3.12 7.83
N ASN A 91 -22.64 4.24 8.13
CA ASN A 91 -22.37 5.03 9.33
C ASN A 91 -23.31 4.62 10.47
N LYS A 92 -22.76 4.51 11.67
CA LYS A 92 -23.51 4.28 12.91
C LYS A 92 -23.18 5.38 13.90
N ASP A 93 -24.21 6.05 14.43
CA ASP A 93 -24.04 7.12 15.41
C ASP A 93 -23.28 6.64 16.66
N ARG A 94 -22.35 7.47 17.16
CA ARG A 94 -21.71 7.28 18.47
C ARG A 94 -22.57 7.82 19.61
N ASP A 95 -22.34 7.29 20.80
CA ASP A 95 -23.05 7.71 22.01
C ASP A 95 -22.80 9.19 22.34
N ILE A 96 -21.64 9.76 21.98
CA ILE A 96 -21.34 11.19 22.15
C ILE A 96 -22.33 12.08 21.39
N LYS A 97 -22.71 11.70 20.16
CA LYS A 97 -23.73 12.42 19.38
C LYS A 97 -25.09 12.32 20.08
N ARG A 98 -25.45 11.13 20.55
CA ARG A 98 -26.71 10.89 21.27
C ARG A 98 -26.80 11.69 22.57
N ASP A 99 -25.69 11.84 23.29
CA ASP A 99 -25.62 12.60 24.53
C ASP A 99 -25.65 14.12 24.29
N LEU A 100 -25.01 14.60 23.22
CA LEU A 100 -25.11 16.02 22.81
C LEU A 100 -26.54 16.38 22.39
N GLU A 101 -27.21 15.53 21.62
CA GLU A 101 -28.59 15.72 21.19
C GLU A 101 -29.58 15.60 22.36
N LYS A 102 -29.42 14.60 23.25
CA LYS A 102 -30.38 14.34 24.34
C LYS A 102 -30.18 15.20 25.58
N ASN A 103 -28.93 15.45 25.99
CA ASN A 103 -28.65 16.10 27.27
C ASN A 103 -28.37 17.59 27.14
N PHE A 104 -27.84 18.04 26.00
CA PHE A 104 -27.47 19.44 25.80
C PHE A 104 -28.41 20.16 24.82
N GLY A 105 -29.20 19.44 24.03
CA GLY A 105 -30.11 20.03 23.04
C GLY A 105 -29.39 20.88 21.99
N VAL A 106 -28.07 20.73 21.88
CA VAL A 106 -27.23 21.44 20.91
C VAL A 106 -27.02 20.47 19.76
N THR A 107 -27.91 20.50 18.78
CA THR A 107 -27.67 19.84 17.50
C THR A 107 -26.64 20.69 16.75
N PRO A 108 -25.42 20.20 16.48
CA PRO A 108 -24.50 20.88 15.59
C PRO A 108 -25.22 21.19 14.28
N SER A 109 -25.06 22.41 13.76
CA SER A 109 -25.85 22.91 12.62
C SER A 109 -25.66 22.11 11.33
N THR A 110 -24.60 21.30 11.21
CA THR A 110 -24.29 20.43 10.07
C THR A 110 -23.48 19.22 10.52
N PHE A 111 -23.98 18.01 10.25
CA PHE A 111 -23.16 16.80 10.25
C PHE A 111 -22.81 16.45 8.80
N ASP A 112 -21.52 16.41 8.47
CA ASP A 112 -21.03 15.92 7.18
C ASP A 112 -20.96 14.39 7.27
N GLU A 113 -21.91 13.69 6.69
CA GLU A 113 -21.89 12.22 6.66
C GLU A 113 -21.12 11.74 5.43
N PHE A 114 -20.08 10.93 5.64
CA PHE A 114 -19.33 10.34 4.53
C PHE A 114 -20.15 9.19 3.94
N THR A 115 -20.60 9.32 2.68
CA THR A 115 -21.57 8.36 2.09
C THR A 115 -20.91 7.40 1.10
N SER A 116 -20.13 7.93 0.16
CA SER A 116 -19.49 7.11 -0.88
C SER A 116 -18.14 7.66 -1.31
N HIS A 117 -17.28 6.75 -1.77
CA HIS A 117 -15.94 7.08 -2.24
C HIS A 117 -15.61 6.27 -3.48
N ILE A 118 -15.09 6.94 -4.50
CA ILE A 118 -14.61 6.29 -5.72
C ILE A 118 -13.17 6.71 -5.94
N GLU A 119 -12.27 5.74 -6.11
CA GLU A 119 -10.86 6.00 -6.34
C GLU A 119 -10.26 5.10 -7.42
N SER A 120 -9.18 5.59 -8.02
CA SER A 120 -8.29 4.83 -8.89
C SER A 120 -6.89 4.92 -8.31
N SER A 121 -6.17 3.80 -8.22
CA SER A 121 -4.88 3.78 -7.52
C SER A 121 -3.82 2.92 -8.19
N PHE A 122 -2.59 3.45 -8.23
CA PHE A 122 -1.43 2.72 -8.71
C PHE A 122 -0.83 1.88 -7.59
N ILE A 123 -0.52 0.61 -7.87
CA ILE A 123 -0.07 -0.36 -6.89
C ILE A 123 1.36 -0.82 -7.22
N ILE A 124 2.25 -0.71 -6.24
CA ILE A 124 3.62 -1.22 -6.27
C ILE A 124 3.73 -2.40 -5.31
N LYS A 125 4.34 -3.49 -5.77
CA LYS A 125 4.47 -4.76 -5.03
C LYS A 125 5.96 -5.03 -4.74
N PRO A 126 6.55 -4.41 -3.72
CA PRO A 126 7.99 -4.53 -3.46
C PRO A 126 8.38 -5.89 -2.88
N THR A 127 7.47 -6.56 -2.15
CA THR A 127 7.82 -7.77 -1.40
C THR A 127 6.98 -8.98 -1.80
N TYR A 128 7.61 -10.15 -1.74
CA TYR A 128 6.98 -11.45 -1.90
C TYR A 128 7.66 -12.44 -0.96
N GLY A 129 6.88 -13.26 -0.26
CA GLY A 129 7.43 -14.18 0.72
C GLY A 129 6.57 -15.42 0.92
N LYS A 130 7.15 -16.35 1.68
CA LYS A 130 6.53 -17.59 2.13
C LYS A 130 6.70 -17.69 3.63
N ASP A 131 5.60 -17.83 4.34
CA ASP A 131 5.61 -18.04 5.79
C ASP A 131 5.20 -19.49 6.07
N SER A 132 5.94 -20.14 6.96
CA SER A 132 5.57 -21.44 7.50
C SER A 132 4.74 -21.23 8.75
N VAL A 133 3.47 -21.65 8.70
CA VAL A 133 2.54 -21.58 9.82
C VAL A 133 2.48 -22.96 10.48
N PHE A 134 2.79 -22.99 11.78
CA PHE A 134 2.87 -24.20 12.60
C PHE A 134 3.78 -25.31 12.04
N ASN A 135 4.80 -24.95 11.25
CA ASN A 135 5.70 -25.90 10.57
C ASN A 135 4.97 -26.94 9.69
N LYS A 136 3.71 -26.68 9.32
CA LYS A 136 2.86 -27.61 8.56
C LYS A 136 2.26 -26.98 7.31
N HIS A 137 1.93 -25.69 7.36
CA HIS A 137 1.27 -25.00 6.26
C HIS A 137 2.15 -23.87 5.75
N ILE A 138 2.46 -23.88 4.46
CA ILE A 138 3.19 -22.79 3.82
C ILE A 138 2.18 -21.84 3.19
N ILE A 139 2.15 -20.60 3.67
CA ILE A 139 1.31 -19.54 3.13
C ILE A 139 2.18 -18.55 2.36
N ASN A 140 1.79 -18.24 1.13
CA ASN A 140 2.48 -17.21 0.36
C ASN A 140 1.85 -15.84 0.65
N HIS A 141 2.68 -14.81 0.76
CA HIS A 141 2.20 -13.44 0.95
C HIS A 141 2.88 -12.47 -0.01
N GLU A 142 2.20 -11.35 -0.26
CA GLU A 142 2.69 -10.24 -1.08
C GLU A 142 2.39 -8.93 -0.35
N GLY A 143 3.43 -8.14 -0.08
CA GLY A 143 3.25 -6.77 0.40
C GLY A 143 3.10 -5.81 -0.77
N TYR A 144 2.23 -4.83 -0.61
CA TYR A 144 2.00 -3.81 -1.62
C TYR A 144 1.82 -2.43 -1.00
N MET A 145 2.06 -1.41 -1.82
CA MET A 145 1.78 -0.01 -1.54
C MET A 145 0.88 0.52 -2.65
N SER A 146 -0.04 1.42 -2.32
CA SER A 146 -0.98 2.03 -3.26
C SER A 146 -0.93 3.54 -3.14
N LEU A 147 -0.94 4.24 -4.27
CA LEU A 147 -1.11 5.69 -4.35
C LEU A 147 -2.27 5.98 -5.29
N GLY A 148 -3.30 6.67 -4.82
CA GLY A 148 -4.54 6.87 -5.54
C GLY A 148 -5.07 8.29 -5.51
N LEU A 149 -5.96 8.57 -6.45
CA LEU A 149 -6.77 9.77 -6.51
C LEU A 149 -8.23 9.35 -6.70
N GLY A 150 -9.14 10.13 -6.12
CA GLY A 150 -10.55 9.79 -6.12
C GLY A 150 -11.44 10.97 -5.78
N VAL A 151 -12.72 10.69 -5.64
CA VAL A 151 -13.74 11.65 -5.21
C VAL A 151 -14.52 11.03 -4.06
N ALA A 152 -14.71 11.80 -3.00
CA ALA A 152 -15.55 11.47 -1.86
C ALA A 152 -16.82 12.32 -1.93
N THR A 153 -17.95 11.68 -1.61
CA THR A 153 -19.26 12.31 -1.54
C THR A 153 -19.71 12.34 -0.09
N PHE A 154 -20.17 13.52 0.32
CA PHE A 154 -20.71 13.78 1.65
C PHE A 154 -22.16 14.22 1.55
N GLU A 155 -22.98 13.78 2.50
CA GLU A 155 -24.34 14.26 2.66
C GLU A 155 -24.42 15.16 3.90
N LYS A 156 -24.79 16.42 3.71
CA LYS A 156 -24.97 17.37 4.81
C LYS A 156 -26.41 17.31 5.30
N GLN A 157 -26.61 16.82 6.52
CA GLN A 157 -27.90 16.92 7.19
C GLN A 157 -27.99 18.27 7.90
N VAL A 158 -28.88 19.15 7.41
CA VAL A 158 -29.15 20.47 8.00
C VAL A 158 -30.47 20.40 8.76
N SER A 159 -30.54 20.95 9.98
CA SER A 159 -31.75 20.92 10.84
C SER A 159 -32.98 21.64 10.23
N TYR A 160 -32.78 22.50 9.23
CA TYR A 160 -33.84 23.18 8.47
C TYR A 160 -33.42 23.31 7.00
N GLY A 161 -33.71 22.30 6.16
CA GLY A 161 -33.45 22.36 4.72
C GLY A 161 -33.43 20.99 4.02
N ASN A 162 -33.36 21.01 2.68
CA ASN A 162 -33.11 19.79 1.89
C ASN A 162 -31.65 19.35 2.07
N PRO A 163 -31.38 18.03 2.13
CA PRO A 163 -30.01 17.51 2.20
C PRO A 163 -29.19 18.00 1.02
N GLN A 164 -28.00 18.53 1.27
CA GLN A 164 -27.09 19.00 0.24
C GLN A 164 -25.94 18.01 0.09
N GLN A 165 -25.78 17.48 -1.12
CA GLN A 165 -24.69 16.60 -1.47
C GLN A 165 -23.46 17.43 -1.85
N ASP A 166 -22.35 17.18 -1.17
CA ASP A 166 -21.07 17.83 -1.41
C ASP A 166 -20.07 16.79 -1.95
N SER A 167 -19.19 17.18 -2.85
CA SER A 167 -18.19 16.28 -3.45
C SER A 167 -16.81 16.90 -3.36
N ALA A 168 -15.88 16.16 -2.74
CA ALA A 168 -14.52 16.62 -2.52
C ALA A 168 -13.53 15.71 -3.23
N LEU A 169 -12.45 16.30 -3.73
CA LEU A 169 -11.34 15.55 -4.31
C LEU A 169 -10.54 14.87 -3.19
N THR A 170 -10.11 13.64 -3.45
CA THR A 170 -9.34 12.84 -2.48
C THR A 170 -8.04 12.35 -3.09
N ALA A 171 -6.99 12.33 -2.27
CA ALA A 171 -5.77 11.59 -2.53
C ALA A 171 -5.61 10.49 -1.49
N SER A 172 -5.12 9.32 -1.88
CA SER A 172 -4.96 8.20 -0.96
C SER A 172 -3.58 7.58 -1.04
N ILE A 173 -3.05 7.21 0.12
CA ILE A 173 -1.80 6.46 0.26
C ILE A 173 -2.11 5.25 1.10
N GLY A 174 -1.74 4.07 0.63
CA GLY A 174 -2.04 2.84 1.32
C GLY A 174 -0.87 1.86 1.31
N ILE A 175 -0.85 1.02 2.32
CA ILE A 175 0.00 -0.15 2.42
C ILE A 175 -0.90 -1.34 2.71
N GLY A 176 -0.53 -2.50 2.19
CA GLY A 176 -1.31 -3.69 2.45
C GLY A 176 -0.52 -4.97 2.23
N ARG A 177 -1.14 -6.07 2.61
CA ARG A 177 -0.59 -7.40 2.45
C ARG A 177 -1.65 -8.36 1.99
N LYS A 178 -1.35 -9.11 0.94
CA LYS A 178 -2.20 -10.18 0.41
C LYS A 178 -1.65 -11.53 0.85
N TYR A 179 -2.51 -12.39 1.36
CA TYR A 179 -2.23 -13.78 1.71
C TYR A 179 -2.93 -14.69 0.70
N PHE A 180 -2.17 -15.54 0.03
CA PHE A 180 -2.70 -16.43 -1.00
C PHE A 180 -3.13 -17.75 -0.36
N VAL A 181 -4.45 -17.94 -0.27
CA VAL A 181 -5.06 -19.22 0.17
C VAL A 181 -5.01 -20.24 -0.96
N GLY A 182 -5.09 -19.79 -2.22
CA GLY A 182 -4.95 -20.66 -3.39
C GLY A 182 -4.53 -19.89 -4.65
N LYS A 183 -4.66 -20.56 -5.80
CA LYS A 183 -4.33 -19.95 -7.12
C LYS A 183 -5.29 -18.84 -7.54
N ALA A 184 -6.54 -18.93 -7.09
CA ALA A 184 -7.62 -18.01 -7.46
C ALA A 184 -7.96 -17.03 -6.34
N PHE A 185 -7.91 -17.44 -5.07
CA PHE A 185 -8.35 -16.62 -3.95
C PHE A 185 -7.18 -16.08 -3.14
N ASN A 186 -7.30 -14.81 -2.74
CA ASN A 186 -6.43 -14.20 -1.76
C ASN A 186 -7.24 -13.37 -0.75
N ILE A 187 -6.68 -13.25 0.45
CA ILE A 187 -7.20 -12.39 1.51
C ILE A 187 -6.26 -11.20 1.62
N SER A 188 -6.77 -9.97 1.55
CA SER A 188 -5.97 -8.76 1.69
C SER A 188 -6.21 -8.08 3.02
N LEU A 189 -5.16 -7.54 3.61
CA LEU A 189 -5.21 -6.60 4.72
C LEU A 189 -4.76 -5.26 4.18
N ASP A 190 -5.60 -4.25 4.32
CA ASP A 190 -5.45 -2.95 3.68
C ASP A 190 -5.41 -1.88 4.78
N LEU A 191 -4.37 -1.04 4.79
CA LEU A 191 -4.28 0.17 5.61
C LEU A 191 -4.12 1.34 4.65
N LYS A 192 -5.07 2.27 4.64
CA LYS A 192 -5.06 3.39 3.70
C LYS A 192 -5.37 4.69 4.41
N GLU A 193 -4.57 5.70 4.16
CA GLU A 193 -4.83 7.07 4.56
C GLU A 193 -5.45 7.81 3.36
N MET A 194 -6.57 8.47 3.60
CA MET A 194 -7.31 9.25 2.60
C MET A 194 -7.28 10.71 3.02
N LEU A 195 -6.70 11.56 2.17
CA LEU A 195 -6.67 13.00 2.31
C LEU A 195 -7.82 13.57 1.48
N VAL A 196 -8.78 14.21 2.14
CA VAL A 196 -9.95 14.82 1.52
C VAL A 196 -9.76 16.32 1.51
N PHE A 197 -9.74 16.91 0.31
CA PHE A 197 -9.57 18.34 0.11
C PHE A 197 -10.95 19.01 -0.02
N LYS A 198 -11.48 19.51 1.10
CA LYS A 198 -12.66 20.38 1.11
C LYS A 198 -12.23 21.84 0.91
N GLU A 199 -13.15 22.70 0.48
CA GLU A 199 -12.86 24.12 0.14
C GLU A 199 -12.14 24.89 1.26
N ASN A 200 -12.46 24.58 2.53
CA ASN A 200 -11.94 25.31 3.68
C ASN A 200 -10.97 24.49 4.56
N LYS A 201 -10.88 23.17 4.37
CA LYS A 201 -10.08 22.29 5.25
C LYS A 201 -9.68 21.00 4.53
N THR A 202 -8.48 20.53 4.84
CA THR A 202 -8.06 19.16 4.51
C THR A 202 -8.35 18.25 5.70
N GLU A 203 -9.07 17.16 5.45
CA GLU A 203 -9.37 16.13 6.44
C GLU A 203 -8.61 14.86 6.09
N ASN A 204 -8.09 14.17 7.10
CA ASN A 204 -7.48 12.86 6.98
C ASN A 204 -8.48 11.81 7.48
N PHE A 205 -8.54 10.67 6.79
CA PHE A 205 -9.29 9.50 7.22
C PHE A 205 -8.40 8.26 7.13
N LEU A 206 -8.25 7.55 8.24
CA LEU A 206 -7.58 6.26 8.28
C LEU A 206 -8.58 5.12 8.01
N TYR A 207 -8.36 4.38 6.92
CA TYR A 207 -9.09 3.17 6.56
C TYR A 207 -8.31 1.92 6.95
N LEU A 208 -8.98 1.01 7.65
CA LEU A 208 -8.52 -0.33 7.97
C LEU A 208 -9.46 -1.34 7.30
N GLY A 209 -8.95 -2.22 6.46
CA GLY A 209 -9.77 -3.14 5.67
C GLY A 209 -9.28 -4.56 5.63
N VAL A 210 -10.24 -5.49 5.52
CA VAL A 210 -10.00 -6.89 5.17
C VAL A 210 -10.76 -7.19 3.87
N GLY A 211 -10.02 -7.66 2.87
CA GLY A 211 -10.53 -7.96 1.54
C GLY A 211 -10.48 -9.45 1.20
N PHE A 212 -11.44 -9.88 0.41
CA PHE A 212 -11.48 -11.17 -0.27
C PHE A 212 -11.41 -10.90 -1.77
N ASN A 213 -10.38 -11.42 -2.41
CA ASN A 213 -10.14 -11.12 -3.81
C ASN A 213 -10.03 -12.39 -4.65
N TYR A 214 -10.68 -12.37 -5.80
CA TYR A 214 -10.69 -13.43 -6.80
C TYR A 214 -9.85 -13.02 -8.01
N ARG A 215 -8.86 -13.85 -8.34
CA ARG A 215 -7.90 -13.65 -9.42
C ARG A 215 -8.21 -14.57 -10.59
N PHE A 216 -8.21 -14.02 -11.78
CA PHE A 216 -8.55 -14.75 -13.01
C PHE A 216 -7.74 -14.26 -14.21
N ASP A 217 -7.68 -15.12 -15.23
CA ASP A 217 -7.18 -14.77 -16.56
C ASP A 217 -8.32 -14.98 -17.55
N LEU A 218 -8.78 -13.92 -18.21
CA LEU A 218 -9.85 -14.02 -19.24
C LEU A 218 -9.38 -14.72 -20.51
N PHE A 219 -8.08 -14.72 -20.75
CA PHE A 219 -7.43 -15.44 -21.83
C PHE A 219 -6.37 -16.28 -21.16
N GLY A 220 -6.64 -17.58 -21.01
CA GLY A 220 -5.75 -18.53 -20.33
C GLY A 220 -4.31 -18.26 -20.77
N SER A 221 -3.42 -18.09 -19.80
CA SER A 221 -2.01 -17.86 -20.07
C SER A 221 -1.50 -18.94 -21.03
N MET A 222 -1.38 -18.60 -22.32
CA MET A 222 -0.77 -19.44 -23.35
C MET A 222 0.76 -19.41 -23.19
N LYS A 223 1.27 -19.39 -21.95
CA LYS A 223 2.64 -19.80 -21.72
C LYS A 223 2.58 -21.31 -21.52
N PRO A 224 3.15 -22.11 -22.43
CA PRO A 224 3.23 -23.55 -22.19
C PRO A 224 3.86 -23.75 -20.82
N LYS A 225 3.21 -24.55 -19.98
CA LYS A 225 3.83 -25.06 -18.76
C LYS A 225 5.09 -25.79 -19.20
N ARG A 226 6.24 -25.13 -19.12
CA ARG A 226 7.51 -25.83 -19.17
C ARG A 226 7.56 -26.59 -17.85
N ASN A 227 7.24 -27.89 -17.91
CA ASN A 227 7.63 -28.84 -16.87
C ASN A 227 9.14 -28.73 -16.74
N GLN A 228 9.61 -27.89 -15.83
CA GLN A 228 10.93 -28.00 -15.25
C GLN A 228 10.70 -28.60 -13.88
N ASP A 229 10.69 -29.93 -13.84
CA ASP A 229 11.13 -30.69 -12.68
C ASP A 229 12.59 -30.30 -12.40
N ASN A 230 12.81 -29.10 -11.89
CA ASN A 230 14.07 -28.73 -11.26
C ASN A 230 14.03 -29.31 -9.85
N SER A 231 14.04 -30.65 -9.79
CA SER A 231 14.34 -31.34 -8.54
C SER A 231 15.76 -30.95 -8.15
N ILE A 232 15.93 -30.52 -6.91
CA ILE A 232 17.20 -30.08 -6.31
C ILE A 232 18.27 -31.20 -6.37
N TYR A 233 17.87 -32.44 -6.70
CA TYR A 233 18.73 -33.62 -6.79
C TYR A 233 19.55 -33.72 -8.08
N GLN A 234 19.33 -32.85 -9.08
CA GLN A 234 20.03 -32.95 -10.37
C GLN A 234 21.50 -32.48 -10.32
N TYR A 235 21.96 -31.97 -9.17
CA TYR A 235 23.33 -31.49 -8.95
C TYR A 235 24.17 -32.40 -8.03
N LEU A 236 23.67 -33.62 -7.72
CA LEU A 236 24.33 -34.55 -6.80
C LEU A 236 24.91 -35.82 -7.48
N ASP A 237 25.00 -35.84 -8.81
CA ASP A 237 25.68 -36.91 -9.57
C ASP A 237 27.03 -36.43 -10.15
#